data_AF-A0A938VAR8-F1
#
_entry.id   AF-A0A938VAR8-F1
#
_cell.length_a   1.000
_cell.length_b   1.000
_cell.length_c   1.000
_cell.angle_alpha   90.00
_cell.angle_beta   90.00
_cell.angle_gamma   90.00
#
_symmetry.space_group_name_H-M   'P 1'
#
loop_
_entity.id
_entity.type
_entity.pdbx_description
1 polymer ?
#
loop_
_entity_poly.entity_id
_entity_poly.type
_entity_poly.pdbx_seq_one_letter_code
_entity_poly.pdbx_strand_id
1 'polypeptide(L)'
;MVLAYWFSVGLVVGVLGHWYLRARGEQGYNLIGECLLGSLGAMSLGMAFGVMNGWGQIFARGEIKFDELILSGITAAIGGVVVLSVAIYYTLISAPERR
;
A
#
# COMPACT_ATOMS: atom_id res chain seq x y z
N MET A 1 -8.02 14.74 4.49
CA MET A 1 -9.23 13.92 4.22
C MET A 1 -8.91 12.64 3.45
N VAL A 2 -8.24 12.70 2.29
CA VAL A 2 -7.93 11.50 1.47
C VAL A 2 -7.13 10.42 2.21
N LEU A 3 -6.08 10.80 2.96
CA LEU A 3 -5.30 9.84 3.76
C LEU A 3 -6.12 9.14 4.83
N ALA A 4 -7.02 9.87 5.50
CA ALA A 4 -7.90 9.30 6.53
C ALA A 4 -8.89 8.30 5.92
N TYR A 5 -9.46 8.60 4.74
CA TYR A 5 -10.33 7.68 4.01
C TYR A 5 -9.62 6.37 3.67
N TRP A 6 -8.41 6.44 3.09
CA TRP A 6 -7.65 5.24 2.72
C TRP A 6 -7.15 4.45 3.92
N PHE A 7 -6.83 5.12 5.04
CA PHE A 7 -6.56 4.47 6.30
C PHE A 7 -7.77 3.67 6.81
N SER A 8 -8.98 4.26 6.76
CA SER A 8 -10.22 3.55 7.14
C SER A 8 -10.50 2.34 6.24
N VAL A 9 -10.32 2.48 4.92
CA VAL A 9 -10.45 1.37 3.96
C VAL A 9 -9.47 0.25 4.30
N GLY A 10 -8.22 0.59 4.60
CA GLY A 10 -7.22 -0.40 4.95
C GLY A 10 -7.42 -1.07 6.30
N LEU A 11 -7.99 -0.37 7.28
CA LEU A 11 -8.45 -0.99 8.53
C LEU A 11 -9.50 -2.07 8.24
N VAL A 12 -10.51 -1.77 7.42
CA VAL A 12 -11.56 -2.73 7.05
C VAL A 12 -10.97 -3.93 6.31
N VAL A 13 -10.08 -3.69 5.33
CA VAL A 13 -9.39 -4.75 4.59
C VAL A 13 -8.52 -5.60 5.51
N GLY A 14 -7.81 -4.99 6.46
CA GLY A 14 -6.98 -5.69 7.44
C GLY A 14 -7.81 -6.58 8.37
N VAL A 15 -8.97 -6.12 8.84
CA VAL A 15 -9.91 -6.93 9.64
C VAL A 15 -10.46 -8.10 8.82
N LEU A 16 -10.86 -7.87 7.56
CA LEU A 16 -11.36 -8.94 6.67
C LEU A 16 -10.27 -9.97 6.37
N GLY A 17 -9.04 -9.52 6.13
CA GLY A 17 -7.86 -10.38 5.96
C GLY A 17 -7.64 -11.27 7.18
N HIS A 18 -7.74 -10.69 8.39
CA HIS A 18 -7.62 -11.44 9.64
C HIS A 18 -8.66 -12.54 9.78
N TRP A 19 -9.92 -12.20 9.50
CA TRP A 19 -11.02 -13.16 9.61
C TRP A 19 -10.87 -14.28 8.59
N TYR A 20 -10.43 -13.95 7.37
CA TYR A 20 -10.18 -14.92 6.32
C TYR A 20 -9.04 -15.90 6.66
N LEU A 21 -7.91 -15.40 7.17
CA LEU A 21 -6.77 -16.23 7.58
C LEU A 21 -7.16 -17.16 8.74
N ARG A 22 -7.87 -16.63 9.76
CA ARG A 22 -8.42 -17.44 10.85
C ARG A 22 -9.39 -18.51 10.37
N ALA A 23 -10.27 -18.19 9.42
CA ALA A 23 -11.23 -19.15 8.86
C ALA A 23 -10.54 -20.32 8.14
N ARG A 24 -9.31 -20.13 7.65
CA ARG A 24 -8.48 -21.18 7.05
C ARG A 24 -7.63 -21.96 8.06
N GLY A 25 -7.78 -21.70 9.36
CA GLY A 25 -6.98 -22.34 10.40
C GLY A 25 -5.53 -21.86 10.47
N GLU A 26 -5.18 -20.82 9.71
CA GLU A 26 -3.90 -20.15 9.89
C GLU A 26 -3.98 -19.30 11.16
N GLN A 27 -3.09 -19.55 12.11
CA GLN A 27 -2.85 -18.63 13.22
C GLN A 27 -2.07 -17.43 12.66
N GLY A 28 -2.77 -16.61 11.89
CA GLY A 28 -2.30 -15.32 11.43
C GLY A 28 -1.98 -14.41 12.61
N TYR A 29 -1.23 -13.35 12.31
CA TYR A 29 -0.64 -12.43 13.27
C TYR A 29 -1.72 -11.83 14.18
N ASN A 30 -1.28 -11.20 15.28
CA ASN A 30 -2.17 -10.47 16.17
C ASN A 30 -3.04 -9.48 15.35
N LEU A 31 -4.35 -9.39 15.64
CA LEU A 31 -5.34 -8.59 14.88
C LEU A 31 -4.84 -7.18 14.56
N ILE A 32 -4.13 -6.57 15.50
CA ILE A 32 -3.54 -5.24 15.38
C ILE A 32 -2.51 -5.18 14.23
N GLY A 33 -1.64 -6.18 14.09
CA GLY A 33 -0.64 -6.24 13.03
C GLY A 33 -1.26 -6.32 11.64
N GLU A 34 -2.30 -7.13 11.49
CA GLU A 34 -2.99 -7.30 10.21
C GLU A 34 -3.85 -6.08 9.85
N CYS A 35 -4.46 -5.43 10.84
CA CYS A 35 -5.11 -4.13 10.68
C CYS A 35 -4.12 -3.05 10.21
N LEU A 36 -2.93 -2.98 10.81
CA LEU A 36 -1.89 -2.03 10.45
C LEU A 36 -1.34 -2.31 9.05
N LEU A 37 -1.13 -3.58 8.69
CA LEU A 37 -0.73 -4.00 7.35
C LEU A 37 -1.78 -3.65 6.30
N GLY A 38 -3.06 -3.94 6.56
CA GLY A 38 -4.16 -3.54 5.70
C GLY A 38 -4.22 -2.03 5.51
N SER A 39 -4.05 -1.27 6.60
CA SER A 39 -3.99 0.20 6.59
C SER A 39 -2.84 0.72 5.74
N LEU A 40 -1.65 0.16 5.92
CA LEU A 40 -0.46 0.55 5.18
C LEU A 40 -0.59 0.24 3.68
N GLY A 41 -1.15 -0.93 3.35
CA GLY A 41 -1.46 -1.33 1.97
C GLY A 41 -2.47 -0.41 1.30
N ALA A 42 -3.59 -0.11 1.96
CA ALA A 42 -4.62 0.76 1.39
C ALA A 42 -4.16 2.22 1.26
N MET A 43 -3.37 2.74 2.21
CA MET A 43 -2.76 4.07 2.08
C MET A 43 -1.77 4.12 0.91
N SER A 44 -0.99 3.06 0.72
CA SER A 44 -0.05 2.96 -0.41
C SER A 44 -0.78 2.95 -1.75
N LEU A 45 -1.87 2.18 -1.86
CA LEU A 45 -2.75 2.18 -3.04
C LEU A 45 -3.40 3.54 -3.27
N GLY A 46 -3.91 4.17 -2.21
CA GLY A 46 -4.52 5.51 -2.31
C GLY A 46 -3.54 6.57 -2.77
N MET A 47 -2.29 6.52 -2.29
CA MET A 47 -1.22 7.40 -2.77
C MET A 47 -0.87 7.11 -4.24
N ALA A 48 -0.72 5.85 -4.63
CA ALA A 48 -0.44 5.49 -6.03
C ALA A 48 -1.55 5.99 -6.97
N PHE A 49 -2.82 5.79 -6.60
CA PHE A 49 -3.97 6.25 -7.37
C PHE A 49 -4.03 7.78 -7.45
N GLY A 50 -3.72 8.47 -6.35
CA GLY A 50 -3.62 9.93 -6.31
C GLY A 50 -2.52 10.48 -7.21
N VAL A 51 -1.34 9.87 -7.18
CA VAL A 51 -0.19 10.24 -8.03
C VAL A 51 -0.52 10.02 -9.50
N MET A 52 -1.09 8.86 -9.88
CA MET A 52 -1.49 8.59 -11.26
C MET A 52 -2.54 9.58 -11.78
N ASN A 53 -3.55 9.92 -10.97
CA ASN A 53 -4.53 10.94 -11.35
C ASN A 53 -3.92 12.34 -11.46
N GLY A 54 -2.99 12.70 -10.56
CA GLY A 54 -2.26 13.95 -10.64
C GLY A 54 -1.45 14.07 -11.93
N TRP A 55 -0.70 13.01 -12.29
CA TRP A 55 0.02 12.92 -13.56
C TRP A 55 -0.89 13.04 -14.76
N GLY A 56 -2.04 12.36 -14.76
CA GLY A 56 -3.04 12.46 -15.82
C GLY A 56 -3.54 13.89 -16.02
N GLN A 57 -3.80 14.62 -14.93
CA GLN A 57 -4.23 16.02 -15.01
C GLN A 57 -3.13 16.96 -15.51
N ILE A 58 -1.89 16.79 -15.05
CA ILE A 58 -0.75 17.64 -15.47
C ILE A 58 -0.43 17.40 -16.96
N PHE A 59 -0.44 16.14 -17.39
CA PHE A 59 -0.23 15.77 -18.79
C PHE A 59 -1.35 16.31 -19.69
N ALA A 60 -2.62 16.20 -19.26
CA ALA A 60 -3.76 16.74 -20.00
C ALA A 60 -3.74 18.28 -20.14
N ARG A 61 -3.08 18.99 -19.21
CA ARG A 61 -2.85 20.44 -19.29
C ARG A 61 -1.66 20.83 -20.17
N GLY A 62 -0.87 19.87 -20.63
CA GLY A 62 0.34 20.11 -21.42
C GLY A 62 1.49 20.73 -20.64
N GLU A 63 1.42 20.70 -19.30
CA GLU A 63 2.43 21.31 -18.41
C GLU A 63 3.71 20.46 -18.31
N ILE A 64 3.62 19.16 -18.62
CA ILE A 64 4.75 18.22 -18.55
C ILE A 64 4.93 17.49 -19.88
N LYS A 65 6.19 17.25 -20.27
CA LYS A 65 6.49 16.46 -21.47
C LYS A 65 6.32 14.97 -21.18
N PHE A 66 6.03 14.19 -22.22
CA PHE A 66 5.87 12.74 -22.11
C PHE A 66 7.12 12.05 -21.52
N ASP A 67 8.31 12.53 -21.89
CA ASP A 67 9.59 11.98 -21.44
C ASP A 67 9.80 12.18 -19.91
N GLU A 68 9.40 13.35 -19.39
CA GLU A 68 9.45 13.67 -17.96
C GLU A 68 8.42 12.86 -17.16
N LEU A 69 7.25 12.61 -17.74
CA LEU A 69 6.22 11.75 -17.17
C LEU A 69 6.72 10.30 -17.03
N ILE A 70 7.40 9.77 -18.04
CA ILE A 70 8.00 8.41 -18.00
C ILE A 70 9.07 8.34 -16.92
N LEU A 71 9.97 9.31 -16.86
CA LEU A 71 11.03 9.37 -15.84
C LEU A 71 10.44 9.41 -14.43
N SER A 72 9.42 10.25 -14.20
CA SER A 72 8.67 10.30 -12.94
C SER A 72 8.01 8.95 -12.61
N GLY A 73 7.41 8.30 -13.62
CA GLY A 73 6.88 6.94 -13.60
C GLY A 73 7.87 5.91 -13.06
N ILE A 74 9.04 5.87 -13.69
CA ILE A 74 10.12 4.93 -13.36
C ILE A 74 10.64 5.21 -11.94
N THR A 75 10.86 6.47 -11.57
CA THR A 75 11.32 6.83 -10.22
C THR A 75 10.30 6.41 -9.15
N ALA A 76 9.01 6.65 -9.39
CA ALA A 76 7.95 6.23 -8.46
C ALA A 76 7.85 4.70 -8.37
N ALA A 77 8.03 3.97 -9.47
CA ALA A 77 8.04 2.52 -9.48
C ALA A 77 9.22 1.96 -8.66
N ILE A 78 10.43 2.51 -8.82
CA ILE A 78 11.60 2.12 -8.03
C ILE A 78 11.36 2.41 -6.54
N GLY A 79 10.89 3.61 -6.21
CA GLY A 79 10.54 3.97 -4.84
C GLY A 79 9.49 3.04 -4.24
N GLY A 80 8.45 2.71 -5.01
CA GLY A 80 7.41 1.75 -4.62
C GLY A 80 7.97 0.36 -4.33
N VAL A 81 8.83 -0.17 -5.19
CA VAL A 81 9.49 -1.48 -4.98
C VAL A 81 10.35 -1.47 -3.72
N VAL A 82 11.13 -0.42 -3.48
CA VAL A 82 11.97 -0.31 -2.27
C VAL A 82 11.11 -0.26 -1.02
N VAL A 83 10.08 0.58 -0.99
CA VAL A 83 9.18 0.71 0.16
C VAL A 83 8.42 -0.59 0.41
N LEU A 84 7.91 -1.25 -0.64
CA LEU A 84 7.23 -2.54 -0.52
C LEU A 84 8.17 -3.63 0.02
N SER A 85 9.41 -3.67 -0.47
CA SER A 85 10.41 -4.63 0.00
C SER A 85 10.74 -4.44 1.48
N VAL A 86 10.88 -3.19 1.93
CA VAL A 86 11.11 -2.85 3.33
C VAL A 86 9.89 -3.22 4.19
N ALA A 87 8.68 -2.92 3.72
CA ALA A 87 7.45 -3.28 4.43
C ALA A 87 7.31 -4.80 4.56
N ILE A 88 7.54 -5.56 3.49
CA ILE A 88 7.53 -7.03 3.51
C ILE A 88 8.61 -7.56 4.46
N TYR A 89 9.84 -7.05 4.39
CA TYR A 89 10.94 -7.46 5.25
C TYR A 89 10.61 -7.29 6.73
N TYR A 90 10.15 -6.10 7.13
CA TYR A 90 9.76 -5.86 8.53
C TYR A 90 8.55 -6.69 8.94
N THR A 91 7.60 -6.92 8.04
CA THR A 91 6.44 -7.78 8.30
C THR A 91 6.85 -9.22 8.57
N LEU A 92 7.73 -9.79 7.73
CA LEU A 92 8.21 -11.16 7.88
C LEU A 92 9.06 -11.35 9.14
N ILE A 93 9.83 -10.32 9.57
CA ILE A 93 10.60 -10.39 10.81
C ILE A 93 9.73 -10.21 12.06
N SER A 94 8.68 -9.40 11.97
CA SER A 94 7.72 -9.23 13.07
C SER A 94 6.70 -10.37 13.13
N ALA A 95 6.80 -11.35 12.24
CA ALA A 95 6.11 -12.63 12.35
C ALA A 95 6.52 -13.34 13.63
N PRO A 96 5.58 -13.73 14.50
CA PRO A 96 5.92 -14.68 15.54
C PRO A 96 6.46 -15.93 14.84
N GLU A 97 7.69 -16.31 15.19
CA GLU A 97 8.29 -17.56 14.75
C GLU A 97 7.24 -18.67 14.92
N ARG A 98 7.00 -19.44 13.84
CA ARG A 98 6.33 -20.74 13.93
C ARG A 98 7.12 -21.58 14.95
N ARG A 99 6.72 -21.54 16.21
CA ARG A 99 7.06 -22.55 17.22
C ARG A 99 5.84 -23.41 17.45
#